data_AF-A0A4R3XST3-F1
#
_entry.id   AF-A0A4R3XST3-F1
#
_cell.length_a   1.000
_cell.length_b   1.000
_cell.length_c   1.000
_cell.angle_alpha   90.00
_cell.angle_beta   90.00
_cell.angle_gamma   90.00
#
_symmetry.space_group_name_H-M   'P 1'
#
loop_
_entity.id
_entity.type
_entity.pdbx_description
1 polymer ?
#
loop_
_entity_poly.entity_id
_entity_poly.type
_entity_poly.pdbx_seq_one_letter_code
_entity_poly.pdbx_strand_id
1 'polypeptide(L)'
;MTVQIYGADQKTLAPVDLSIMSVRRASLLELIIRALAKNPRKFVGIGKLFLIGNRRGVSFRFARLAEELNALPYRLWLDRHLKSVSTFGDAKPTGNVIVLITLEMASNVQTAVTENSLARQAFRNWRKVERGDLPLFRSSGASHEFLWLPLPAGAVLAEEALEELVKPFSSPEVSVVYPDEDRLGFGGRRHSPFFKPAWSPLLAKSGWLPLDAALIRLSSIPHEIDISNALVKDVILSVAEPFARSVLHVPKVLLSRTITRIRTNGPERPAISENWRPKVTIIIPSRDRLDLLSACMEGLRDRTKGAELDIIIIDNDSREPATLAYLRELQTEGRARVINMPGEFNFARACNVGVAAARHDLILLLNNDVDPISPDWLVQMAWELSDETVGAVGAYLLYPDGFVQHAGVTLGAGSIARHSFSFIHPEGGEDRGLLRERRDVSAVTGACMLTTRSLWQAVGGMDEEHLTVAFNDVDYCLKLRRMRRRIIWTPFAKLWHRESVSRGKDDTDVKLRRFAREEAVMFQRWGTSLKNDPFHNPNLSKIAEDFVLEAFPEDLAARGPSLP
;
A
#
# COMPACT_ATOMS: atom_id res chain seq x y z
N MET A 1 29.93 -9.25 -6.95
CA MET A 1 28.99 -8.17 -6.60
C MET A 1 29.76 -7.16 -5.75
N THR A 2 29.97 -5.95 -6.27
CA THR A 2 30.64 -4.86 -5.53
C THR A 2 29.55 -3.84 -5.24
N VAL A 3 29.12 -3.71 -3.98
CA VAL A 3 28.11 -2.72 -3.59
C VAL A 3 28.86 -1.49 -3.04
N GLN A 4 28.50 -0.31 -3.54
CA GLN A 4 28.99 0.95 -2.99
C GLN A 4 28.26 1.19 -1.66
N ILE A 5 29.02 1.28 -0.57
CA ILE A 5 28.47 1.64 0.74
C ILE A 5 28.81 3.09 1.02
N TYR A 6 27.82 3.87 1.43
CA TYR A 6 28.00 5.24 1.89
C TYR A 6 28.35 5.24 3.38
N GLY A 7 29.55 5.70 3.72
CA GLY A 7 29.99 5.86 5.11
C GLY A 7 30.04 7.32 5.51
N ALA A 8 29.35 7.70 6.59
CA ALA A 8 29.67 8.88 7.38
C ALA A 8 30.40 8.42 8.65
N ASP A 9 31.54 9.03 8.95
CA ASP A 9 32.30 8.74 10.16
C ASP A 9 31.46 9.11 11.39
N GLN A 10 31.11 8.13 12.24
CA GLN A 10 30.08 8.26 13.27
C GLN A 10 30.51 9.08 14.50
N LYS A 11 31.62 9.83 14.43
CA LYS A 11 32.25 10.45 15.61
C LYS A 11 32.08 11.96 15.77
N THR A 12 31.43 12.68 14.86
CA THR A 12 31.29 14.15 14.97
C THR A 12 29.85 14.64 14.77
N LEU A 13 29.32 15.30 15.81
CA LEU A 13 28.05 16.02 15.85
C LEU A 13 28.14 17.37 15.10
N ALA A 14 28.29 17.34 13.78
CA ALA A 14 28.19 18.50 12.91
C ALA A 14 27.30 18.16 11.69
N PRO A 15 26.66 19.13 11.01
CA PRO A 15 25.92 18.85 9.78
C PRO A 15 26.88 18.15 8.80
N VAL A 16 26.57 16.92 8.42
CA VAL A 16 27.39 16.15 7.47
C VAL A 16 27.39 16.91 6.16
N ASP A 17 28.49 17.59 5.88
CA ASP A 17 28.81 18.13 4.57
C ASP A 17 28.83 16.95 3.57
N LEU A 18 28.03 17.04 2.51
CA LEU A 18 27.96 16.01 1.47
C LEU A 18 29.31 15.86 0.73
N SER A 19 30.23 16.83 0.87
CA SER A 19 31.61 16.73 0.41
C SER A 19 32.44 15.65 1.15
N ILE A 20 31.97 15.14 2.30
CA ILE A 20 32.67 14.17 3.15
C ILE A 20 32.16 12.72 2.93
N MET A 21 31.24 12.49 1.99
CA MET A 21 30.78 11.13 1.68
C MET A 21 31.89 10.31 1.01
N SER A 22 32.62 9.52 1.81
CA SER A 22 33.59 8.57 1.28
C SER A 22 32.86 7.34 0.73
N VAL A 23 32.96 7.13 -0.58
CA VAL A 23 32.50 5.90 -1.22
C VAL A 23 33.59 4.86 -1.05
N ARG A 24 33.33 3.84 -0.23
CA ARG A 24 34.26 2.72 -0.04
C ARG A 24 33.65 1.45 -0.61
N ARG A 25 34.46 0.65 -1.29
CA ARG A 25 34.10 -0.73 -1.66
C ARG A 25 34.18 -1.59 -0.41
N ALA A 26 33.08 -2.26 -0.07
CA ALA A 26 33.07 -3.29 0.96
C ALA A 26 33.23 -4.67 0.33
N SER A 27 33.93 -5.57 1.03
CA SER A 27 33.98 -6.99 0.63
C SER A 27 32.62 -7.66 0.87
N LEU A 28 32.37 -8.79 0.20
CA LEU A 28 31.15 -9.57 0.44
C LEU A 28 31.03 -10.02 1.90
N LEU A 29 32.15 -10.41 2.52
CA LEU A 29 32.20 -10.79 3.92
C LEU A 29 31.85 -9.61 4.83
N GLU A 30 32.37 -8.42 4.55
CA GLU A 30 32.05 -7.20 5.30
C GLU A 30 30.55 -6.85 5.18
N LEU A 31 29.98 -6.96 3.97
CA LEU A 31 28.54 -6.77 3.74
C LEU A 31 27.71 -7.76 4.57
N ILE A 32 28.09 -9.04 4.58
CA ILE A 32 27.41 -10.07 5.36
C ILE A 32 27.45 -9.76 6.87
N ILE A 33 28.63 -9.43 7.40
CA ILE A 33 28.79 -9.10 8.83
C ILE A 33 27.94 -7.87 9.20
N ARG A 34 27.99 -6.81 8.40
CA ARG A 34 27.21 -5.59 8.64
C ARG A 34 25.72 -5.84 8.55
N ALA A 35 25.27 -6.63 7.57
CA ALA A 35 23.88 -7.00 7.37
C ALA A 35 23.33 -7.80 8.56
N LEU A 36 24.10 -8.80 9.02
CA LEU A 36 23.76 -9.61 10.20
C LEU A 36 23.68 -8.75 11.46
N ALA A 37 24.64 -7.83 11.66
CA ALA A 37 24.66 -6.94 12.82
C ALA A 37 23.51 -5.92 12.81
N LYS A 38 23.15 -5.36 11.65
CA LYS A 38 22.08 -4.36 11.52
C LYS A 38 20.70 -4.99 11.67
N ASN A 39 20.45 -6.12 11.00
CA ASN A 39 19.13 -6.75 10.92
C ASN A 39 19.21 -8.28 10.92
N PRO A 40 19.42 -8.92 12.08
CA PRO A 40 19.61 -10.37 12.16
C PRO A 40 18.37 -11.15 11.68
N ARG A 41 17.16 -10.64 11.93
CA ARG A 41 15.91 -11.29 11.48
C ARG A 41 15.80 -11.37 9.96
N LYS A 42 16.12 -10.28 9.26
CA LYS A 42 16.10 -10.24 7.78
C LYS A 42 17.13 -11.18 7.20
N PHE A 43 18.32 -11.23 7.81
CA PHE A 43 19.38 -12.15 7.40
C PHE A 43 18.96 -13.62 7.57
N VAL A 44 18.27 -13.97 8.67
CA VAL A 44 17.66 -15.30 8.85
C VAL A 44 16.65 -15.60 7.75
N GLY A 45 15.83 -14.61 7.33
CA GLY A 45 14.92 -14.75 6.20
C GLY A 45 15.63 -15.11 4.88
N ILE A 46 16.77 -14.47 4.60
CA ILE A 46 17.63 -14.82 3.44
C ILE A 46 18.19 -16.24 3.58
N GLY A 47 18.63 -16.62 4.78
CA GLY A 47 19.11 -17.97 5.08
C GLY A 47 18.03 -19.03 4.80
N LYS A 48 16.77 -18.78 5.17
CA LYS A 48 15.64 -19.67 4.85
C LYS A 48 15.48 -19.86 3.35
N LEU A 49 15.49 -18.77 2.57
CA LEU A 49 15.43 -18.82 1.10
C LEU A 49 16.58 -19.62 0.50
N PHE A 50 17.79 -19.48 1.06
CA PHE A 50 18.96 -20.23 0.62
C PHE A 50 18.81 -21.74 0.89
N LEU A 51 18.34 -22.12 2.08
CA LEU A 51 18.17 -23.53 2.48
C LEU A 51 17.15 -24.27 1.61
N ILE A 52 16.10 -23.59 1.15
CA ILE A 52 15.10 -24.16 0.24
C ILE A 52 15.49 -24.05 -1.25
N GLY A 53 16.69 -23.55 -1.55
CA GLY A 53 17.20 -23.43 -2.92
C GLY A 53 16.61 -22.27 -3.74
N ASN A 54 15.89 -21.33 -3.13
CA ASN A 54 15.30 -20.17 -3.83
C ASN A 54 16.37 -19.09 -4.13
N ARG A 55 17.17 -19.32 -5.17
CA ARG A 55 18.25 -18.42 -5.59
C ARG A 55 17.77 -17.02 -6.01
N ARG A 56 16.56 -16.92 -6.60
CA ARG A 56 15.96 -15.64 -7.01
C ARG A 56 15.63 -14.80 -5.78
N GLY A 57 14.98 -15.39 -4.79
CA GLY A 57 14.65 -14.74 -3.52
C GLY A 57 15.89 -14.33 -2.75
N VAL A 58 16.91 -15.20 -2.65
CA VAL A 58 18.20 -14.86 -2.02
C VAL A 58 18.82 -13.63 -2.69
N SER A 59 18.93 -13.64 -4.01
CA SER A 59 19.56 -12.53 -4.76
C SER A 59 18.77 -11.23 -4.59
N PHE A 60 17.44 -11.32 -4.66
CA PHE A 60 16.54 -10.17 -4.48
C PHE A 60 16.68 -9.58 -3.08
N ARG A 61 16.52 -10.39 -2.02
CA ARG A 61 16.55 -9.94 -0.63
C ARG A 61 17.95 -9.45 -0.23
N PHE A 62 19.02 -10.11 -0.69
CA PHE A 62 20.39 -9.69 -0.40
C PHE A 62 20.72 -8.31 -1.00
N ALA A 63 20.34 -8.07 -2.26
CA ALA A 63 20.54 -6.77 -2.89
C ALA A 63 19.85 -5.64 -2.10
N ARG A 64 18.61 -5.86 -1.64
CA ARG A 64 17.85 -4.86 -0.88
C ARG A 64 18.36 -4.67 0.55
N LEU A 65 18.85 -5.73 1.18
CA LEU A 65 19.53 -5.63 2.46
C LEU A 65 20.83 -4.84 2.35
N ALA A 66 21.55 -4.96 1.23
CA ALA A 66 22.75 -4.16 0.98
C ALA A 66 22.40 -2.67 0.79
N GLU A 67 21.31 -2.35 0.09
CA GLU A 67 20.80 -0.97 0.01
C GLU A 67 20.39 -0.42 1.38
N GLU A 68 19.75 -1.25 2.21
CA GLU A 68 19.39 -0.86 3.57
C GLU A 68 20.60 -0.51 4.43
N LEU A 69 21.80 -1.06 4.18
CA LEU A 69 22.99 -0.68 4.94
C LEU A 69 23.32 0.81 4.81
N ASN A 70 22.95 1.43 3.68
CA ASN A 70 23.10 2.86 3.42
C ASN A 70 22.07 3.74 4.16
N ALA A 71 20.99 3.14 4.69
CA ALA A 71 19.97 3.88 5.43
C ALA A 71 20.54 4.45 6.74
N LEU A 72 20.32 5.75 6.93
CA LEU A 72 20.77 6.50 8.11
C LEU A 72 20.15 5.94 9.40
N PRO A 73 20.88 5.98 10.53
CA PRO A 73 20.28 5.82 11.84
C PRO A 73 19.12 6.82 12.02
N TYR A 74 18.01 6.36 12.58
CA TYR A 74 16.78 7.16 12.71
C TYR A 74 17.00 8.53 13.38
N ARG A 75 17.89 8.62 14.38
CA ARG A 75 18.26 9.89 15.01
C ARG A 75 18.83 10.90 14.02
N LEU A 76 19.81 10.49 13.21
CA LEU A 76 20.44 11.36 12.21
C LEU A 76 19.46 11.73 11.11
N TRP A 77 18.61 10.77 10.72
CA TRP A 77 17.52 11.02 9.80
C TRP A 77 16.59 12.11 10.33
N LEU A 78 16.13 11.99 11.58
CA LEU A 78 15.23 12.95 12.21
C LEU A 78 15.85 14.35 12.33
N ASP A 79 17.11 14.45 12.76
CA ASP A 79 17.83 15.73 12.90
C ASP A 79 17.94 16.49 11.57
N ARG A 80 18.10 15.76 10.44
CA ARG A 80 18.08 16.36 9.10
C ARG A 80 16.69 16.84 8.70
N HIS A 81 15.68 16.02 8.98
CA HIS A 81 14.31 16.30 8.58
C HIS A 81 13.74 17.52 9.30
N LEU A 82 13.95 17.61 10.62
CA LEU A 82 13.54 18.77 11.42
C LEU A 82 14.18 20.07 10.91
N LYS A 83 15.44 20.02 10.44
CA LYS A 83 16.12 21.18 9.85
C LYS A 83 15.57 21.56 8.48
N SER A 84 15.22 20.60 7.63
CA SER A 84 14.66 20.85 6.29
C SER A 84 13.26 21.48 6.31
N VAL A 85 12.45 21.17 7.33
CA VAL A 85 11.10 21.73 7.50
C VAL A 85 11.12 23.26 7.70
N SER A 86 12.24 23.84 8.16
CA SER A 86 12.41 25.29 8.28
C SER A 86 12.51 26.04 6.93
N THR A 87 12.57 25.34 5.79
CA THR A 87 12.85 25.94 4.46
C THR A 87 11.70 25.89 3.45
N PHE A 88 10.53 25.32 3.80
CA PHE A 88 9.38 25.23 2.90
C PHE A 88 8.19 26.08 3.37
N GLY A 89 8.07 27.27 2.77
CA GLY A 89 6.82 28.00 2.54
C GLY A 89 6.03 28.50 3.77
N ASP A 90 6.14 29.80 4.02
CA ASP A 90 5.40 30.61 5.00
C ASP A 90 3.89 30.78 4.67
N ALA A 91 3.17 29.69 4.41
CA ALA A 91 1.72 29.75 4.39
C ALA A 91 1.21 29.85 5.84
N LYS A 92 1.08 31.09 6.34
CA LYS A 92 0.40 31.32 7.62
C LYS A 92 -1.03 30.78 7.52
N PRO A 93 -1.52 30.09 8.58
CA PRO A 93 -2.92 29.67 8.63
C PRO A 93 -3.83 30.86 8.31
N THR A 94 -4.65 30.72 7.29
CA THR A 94 -5.64 31.74 6.92
C THR A 94 -6.89 31.49 7.75
N GLY A 95 -7.19 32.40 8.69
CA GLY A 95 -8.43 32.38 9.49
C GLY A 95 -8.23 32.30 11.02
N ASN A 96 -9.29 32.62 11.77
CA ASN A 96 -9.36 32.57 13.24
C ASN A 96 -9.57 31.14 13.77
N VAL A 97 -8.83 30.16 13.26
CA VAL A 97 -9.01 28.76 13.68
C VAL A 97 -8.53 28.56 15.12
N ILE A 98 -9.36 27.93 15.96
CA ILE A 98 -9.04 27.56 17.34
C ILE A 98 -8.94 26.04 17.45
N VAL A 99 -7.80 25.54 17.95
CA VAL A 99 -7.62 24.10 18.21
C VAL A 99 -8.06 23.76 19.64
N LEU A 100 -9.13 22.98 19.76
CA LEU A 100 -9.65 22.43 21.01
C LEU A 100 -8.98 21.09 21.30
N ILE A 101 -8.30 20.97 22.43
CA ILE A 101 -7.50 19.79 22.79
C ILE A 101 -8.13 19.07 23.97
N THR A 102 -8.38 17.77 23.79
CA THR A 102 -8.86 16.87 24.85
C THR A 102 -7.80 15.83 25.14
N LEU A 103 -7.58 15.49 26.42
CA LEU A 103 -6.65 14.43 26.82
C LEU A 103 -7.40 13.14 27.16
N GLU A 104 -7.04 12.03 26.53
CA GLU A 104 -7.63 10.71 26.78
C GLU A 104 -6.77 9.88 27.73
N MET A 105 -7.41 9.17 28.66
CA MET A 105 -6.80 8.21 29.60
C MET A 105 -5.60 8.76 30.39
N ALA A 106 -5.86 9.56 31.42
CA ALA A 106 -4.84 10.34 32.12
C ALA A 106 -4.50 9.81 33.52
N SER A 107 -3.21 9.57 33.78
CA SER A 107 -2.61 9.85 35.09
C SER A 107 -2.09 11.30 35.13
N ASN A 108 -1.90 11.85 36.33
CA ASN A 108 -1.39 13.22 36.51
C ASN A 108 -0.02 13.44 35.83
N VAL A 109 0.86 12.42 35.88
CA VAL A 109 2.22 12.50 35.31
C VAL A 109 2.17 12.54 33.78
N GLN A 110 1.36 11.70 33.15
CA GLN A 110 1.20 11.66 31.69
C GLN A 110 0.61 12.95 31.14
N THR A 111 -0.36 13.52 31.86
CA THR A 111 -0.98 14.81 31.52
C THR A 111 0.06 15.93 31.47
N ALA A 112 0.89 16.04 32.51
CA ALA A 112 1.94 17.04 32.58
C ALA A 112 2.96 16.93 31.42
N VAL A 113 3.31 15.71 31.02
CA VAL A 113 4.19 15.48 29.85
C VAL A 113 3.60 16.08 28.57
N THR A 114 2.32 15.82 28.30
CA THR A 114 1.64 16.36 27.11
C THR A 114 1.50 17.87 27.18
N GLU A 115 1.09 18.42 28.33
CA GLU A 115 0.94 19.87 28.54
C GLU A 115 2.26 20.63 28.36
N ASN A 116 3.38 20.08 28.84
CA ASN A 116 4.70 20.67 28.61
C ASN A 116 5.11 20.70 27.13
N SER A 117 4.63 19.75 26.31
CA SER A 117 4.83 19.80 24.85
C SER A 117 3.90 20.79 24.15
N LEU A 118 2.68 20.98 24.68
CA LEU A 118 1.71 21.95 24.18
C LEU A 118 2.14 23.40 24.45
N ALA A 119 2.71 23.67 25.63
CA ALA A 119 3.24 24.99 25.98
C ALA A 119 4.35 25.48 25.02
N ARG A 120 5.06 24.54 24.38
CA ARG A 120 6.14 24.82 23.42
C ARG A 120 5.68 24.95 21.97
N GLN A 121 4.40 24.80 21.68
CA GLN A 121 3.90 24.90 20.31
C GLN A 121 4.07 26.32 19.75
N ALA A 122 4.53 26.44 18.51
CA ALA A 122 4.63 27.72 17.81
C ALA A 122 3.24 28.33 17.56
N PHE A 123 2.28 27.49 17.13
CA PHE A 123 0.88 27.87 17.00
C PHE A 123 0.24 28.08 18.38
N ARG A 124 -0.22 29.31 18.66
CA ARG A 124 -0.72 29.71 20.00
C ARG A 124 -2.24 29.66 20.16
N ASN A 125 -3.01 29.55 19.07
CA ASN A 125 -4.48 29.62 19.13
C ASN A 125 -5.11 28.25 19.46
N TRP A 126 -4.78 27.70 20.62
CA TRP A 126 -5.33 26.43 21.10
C TRP A 126 -5.85 26.57 22.53
N ARG A 127 -6.78 25.69 22.91
CA ARG A 127 -7.38 25.62 24.25
C ARG A 127 -7.53 24.17 24.66
N LYS A 128 -7.13 23.86 25.89
CA LYS A 128 -7.52 22.60 26.53
C LYS A 128 -8.99 22.69 26.95
N VAL A 129 -9.78 21.69 26.63
CA VAL A 129 -11.20 21.59 26.98
C VAL A 129 -11.52 20.20 27.51
N GLU A 130 -12.60 20.07 28.27
CA GLU A 130 -13.13 18.75 28.59
C GLU A 130 -13.89 18.20 27.39
N ARG A 131 -13.85 16.87 27.22
CA ARG A 131 -14.49 16.24 26.07
C ARG A 131 -16.01 16.49 26.03
N GLY A 132 -16.64 16.61 27.19
CA GLY A 132 -18.07 16.94 27.33
C GLY A 132 -18.45 18.35 26.87
N ASP A 133 -17.48 19.26 26.69
CA ASP A 133 -17.75 20.63 26.22
C ASP A 133 -17.82 20.73 24.69
N LEU A 134 -17.29 19.75 23.96
CA LEU A 134 -17.25 19.75 22.49
C LEU A 134 -18.61 20.01 21.81
N PRO A 135 -19.75 19.46 22.29
CA PRO A 135 -21.07 19.76 21.72
C PRO A 135 -21.46 21.24 21.75
N LEU A 136 -20.98 22.00 22.74
CA LEU A 136 -21.24 23.44 22.86
C LEU A 136 -20.53 24.20 21.74
N PHE A 137 -19.26 23.86 21.47
CA PHE A 137 -18.49 24.45 20.39
C PHE A 137 -19.05 24.06 19.02
N ARG A 138 -19.47 22.80 18.84
CA ARG A 138 -20.07 22.30 17.59
C ARG A 138 -21.36 23.04 17.24
N SER A 139 -22.16 23.40 18.24
CA SER A 139 -23.45 24.08 18.07
C SER A 139 -23.33 25.61 17.95
N SER A 140 -22.13 26.16 18.07
CA SER A 140 -21.90 27.61 17.96
C SER A 140 -21.97 28.07 16.49
N GLY A 141 -22.32 29.35 16.27
CA GLY A 141 -22.30 29.96 14.93
C GLY A 141 -20.89 30.03 14.29
N ALA A 142 -19.84 29.77 15.07
CA ALA A 142 -18.44 29.74 14.66
C ALA A 142 -17.89 28.29 14.59
N SER A 143 -18.74 27.27 14.52
CA SER A 143 -18.33 25.84 14.51
C SER A 143 -17.27 25.49 13.46
N HIS A 144 -17.26 26.20 12.33
CA HIS A 144 -16.30 26.06 11.24
C HIS A 144 -14.87 26.52 11.59
N GLU A 145 -14.74 27.37 12.62
CA GLU A 145 -13.46 27.86 13.14
C GLU A 145 -12.83 26.90 14.17
N PHE A 146 -13.57 25.91 14.68
CA PHE A 146 -13.06 24.97 15.70
C PHE A 146 -12.54 23.68 15.08
N LEU A 147 -11.30 23.34 15.43
CA LEU A 147 -10.71 22.03 15.16
C LEU A 147 -10.51 21.28 16.47
N TRP A 148 -10.82 20.00 16.50
CA TRP A 148 -10.67 19.14 17.67
C TRP A 148 -9.47 18.20 17.52
N LEU A 149 -8.58 18.20 18.52
CA LEU A 149 -7.41 17.32 18.61
C LEU A 149 -7.51 16.43 19.87
N PRO A 150 -7.98 15.18 19.73
CA PRO A 150 -7.85 14.19 20.79
C PRO A 150 -6.40 13.71 20.91
N LEU A 151 -5.81 13.86 22.11
CA LEU A 151 -4.46 13.41 22.41
C LEU A 151 -4.47 12.34 23.50
N PRO A 152 -3.72 11.24 23.35
CA PRO A 152 -3.50 10.32 24.45
C PRO A 152 -2.57 10.97 25.48
N ALA A 153 -2.90 10.86 26.77
CA ALA A 153 -2.04 11.39 27.83
C ALA A 153 -0.64 10.76 27.76
N GLY A 154 0.39 11.59 27.90
CA GLY A 154 1.79 11.18 27.78
C GLY A 154 2.34 11.21 26.36
N ALA A 155 1.53 11.59 25.36
CA ALA A 155 2.02 11.96 24.05
C ALA A 155 2.84 13.25 24.10
N VAL A 156 3.89 13.31 23.29
CA VAL A 156 4.75 14.50 23.12
C VAL A 156 4.64 14.96 21.68
N LEU A 157 4.24 16.22 21.48
CA LEU A 157 4.19 16.84 20.16
C LEU A 157 5.53 17.48 19.79
N ALA A 158 5.88 17.44 18.49
CA ALA A 158 6.92 18.30 17.93
C ALA A 158 6.52 19.78 18.07
N GLU A 159 7.47 20.70 18.16
CA GLU A 159 7.18 22.13 18.45
C GLU A 159 6.34 22.82 17.36
N GLU A 160 6.43 22.34 16.12
CA GLU A 160 5.64 22.81 14.97
C GLU A 160 4.39 21.96 14.70
N ALA A 161 4.06 20.99 15.57
CA ALA A 161 3.02 20.00 15.27
C ALA A 161 1.66 20.62 15.00
N LEU A 162 1.21 21.55 15.86
CA LEU A 162 -0.08 22.21 15.68
C LEU A 162 -0.11 23.05 14.39
N GLU A 163 0.97 23.75 14.06
CA GLU A 163 1.03 24.56 12.84
C GLU A 163 0.91 23.68 11.59
N GLU A 164 1.70 22.61 11.53
CA GLU A 164 1.71 21.65 10.42
C GLU A 164 0.37 20.91 10.25
N LEU A 165 -0.32 20.60 11.35
CA LEU A 165 -1.64 19.97 11.30
C LEU A 165 -2.75 20.95 10.90
N VAL A 166 -2.64 22.23 11.25
CA VAL A 166 -3.63 23.27 10.92
C VAL A 166 -3.52 23.71 9.46
N LYS A 167 -2.30 23.80 8.89
CA LYS A 167 -2.05 24.28 7.51
C LYS A 167 -3.04 23.72 6.47
N PRO A 168 -3.31 22.40 6.39
CA PRO A 168 -4.21 21.84 5.38
C PRO A 168 -5.69 22.28 5.53
N PHE A 169 -6.12 22.70 6.72
CA PHE A 169 -7.49 23.20 6.96
C PHE A 169 -7.78 24.58 6.37
N SER A 170 -6.77 25.23 5.76
CA SER A 170 -6.99 26.39 4.88
C SER A 170 -7.95 26.04 3.72
N SER A 171 -8.04 24.77 3.35
CA SER A 171 -9.10 24.27 2.47
C SER A 171 -10.34 23.88 3.28
N PRO A 172 -11.54 24.41 2.93
CA PRO A 172 -12.78 24.04 3.60
C PRO A 172 -13.19 22.58 3.34
N GLU A 173 -12.65 21.94 2.29
CA GLU A 173 -12.90 20.52 1.98
C GLU A 173 -12.22 19.57 2.99
N VAL A 174 -11.16 20.03 3.67
CA VAL A 174 -10.42 19.21 4.63
C VAL A 174 -11.17 19.15 5.95
N SER A 175 -11.42 17.92 6.39
CA SER A 175 -12.14 17.61 7.61
C SER A 175 -11.28 16.88 8.64
N VAL A 176 -10.25 16.14 8.21
CA VAL A 176 -9.34 15.42 9.12
C VAL A 176 -7.91 15.51 8.60
N VAL A 177 -6.95 15.75 9.50
CA VAL A 177 -5.51 15.70 9.20
C VAL A 177 -4.81 14.87 10.27
N TYR A 178 -3.98 13.89 9.86
CA TYR A 178 -3.23 13.07 10.80
C TYR A 178 -1.73 12.99 10.47
N PRO A 179 -0.84 12.93 11.47
CA PRO A 179 0.61 12.88 11.25
C PRO A 179 1.19 11.46 11.31
N ASP A 180 2.47 11.32 10.98
CA ASP A 180 3.27 10.16 11.37
C ASP A 180 3.65 10.21 12.86
N GLU A 181 4.01 9.06 13.42
CA GLU A 181 4.37 8.96 14.84
C GLU A 181 5.60 8.08 15.08
N ASP A 182 6.23 8.24 16.22
CA ASP A 182 7.28 7.36 16.69
C ASP A 182 7.20 7.13 18.21
N ARG A 183 8.23 6.48 18.77
CA ARG A 183 8.31 6.19 20.19
C ARG A 183 9.39 7.01 20.87
N LEU A 184 9.08 7.47 22.07
CA LEU A 184 10.02 8.14 22.96
C LEU A 184 10.48 7.15 24.03
N GLY A 185 11.74 6.73 23.95
CA GLY A 185 12.35 5.84 24.93
C GLY A 185 12.90 6.61 26.15
N PHE A 186 13.49 5.84 27.08
CA PHE A 186 14.18 6.40 28.23
C PHE A 186 15.29 7.39 27.82
N GLY A 187 15.41 8.52 28.54
CA GLY A 187 16.37 9.59 28.23
C GLY A 187 15.98 10.47 27.04
N GLY A 188 14.72 10.43 26.58
CA GLY A 188 14.22 11.28 25.50
C GLY A 188 14.65 10.84 24.10
N ARG A 189 15.21 9.62 23.95
CA ARG A 189 15.66 9.12 22.65
C ARG A 189 14.47 8.62 21.82
N ARG A 190 14.25 9.23 20.66
CA ARG A 190 13.24 8.83 19.68
C ARG A 190 13.67 7.58 18.90
N HIS A 191 12.74 6.65 18.67
CA HIS A 191 12.98 5.39 17.95
C HIS A 191 11.68 4.78 17.39
N SER A 192 11.80 3.71 16.60
CA SER A 192 10.68 2.91 16.08
C SER A 192 9.59 3.76 15.39
N PRO A 193 9.92 4.49 14.32
CA PRO A 193 8.94 5.28 13.58
C PRO A 193 7.84 4.39 12.99
N PHE A 194 6.62 4.91 13.01
CA PHE A 194 5.45 4.36 12.37
C PHE A 194 4.99 5.35 11.28
N PHE A 195 5.48 5.10 10.09
CA PHE A 195 5.15 5.82 8.87
C PHE A 195 3.85 5.28 8.28
N LYS A 196 2.83 6.14 8.26
CA LYS A 196 1.48 5.80 7.86
C LYS A 196 1.31 6.00 6.35
N PRO A 197 0.48 5.21 5.65
CA PRO A 197 0.04 5.54 4.31
C PRO A 197 -0.97 6.70 4.34
N ALA A 198 -1.38 7.18 3.17
CA ALA A 198 -2.59 7.99 3.03
C ALA A 198 -3.84 7.23 3.51
N TRP A 199 -4.94 7.98 3.65
CA TRP A 199 -6.17 7.48 4.25
C TRP A 199 -6.64 6.16 3.65
N SER A 200 -6.81 5.16 4.51
CA SER A 200 -7.43 3.88 4.19
C SER A 200 -8.48 3.58 5.26
N PRO A 201 -9.78 3.61 4.93
CA PRO A 201 -10.83 3.31 5.90
C PRO A 201 -10.73 1.86 6.39
N LEU A 202 -10.19 0.94 5.59
CA LEU A 202 -9.98 -0.46 5.97
C LEU A 202 -8.93 -0.58 7.08
N LEU A 203 -7.78 0.10 6.94
CA LEU A 203 -6.73 0.11 7.97
C LEU A 203 -7.17 0.87 9.23
N ALA A 204 -8.01 1.90 9.09
CA ALA A 204 -8.61 2.59 10.22
C ALA A 204 -9.57 1.69 11.02
N LYS A 205 -10.50 1.00 10.34
CA LYS A 205 -11.47 0.07 10.94
C LYS A 205 -10.77 -1.07 11.69
N SER A 206 -9.74 -1.65 11.07
CA SER A 206 -8.96 -2.73 11.68
C SER A 206 -8.07 -2.26 12.83
N GLY A 207 -7.86 -0.94 12.98
CA GLY A 207 -7.00 -0.34 13.99
C GLY A 207 -5.50 -0.39 13.65
N TRP A 208 -5.11 -0.92 12.47
CA TRP A 208 -3.73 -0.89 12.02
C TRP A 208 -3.23 0.54 11.80
N LEU A 209 -4.06 1.41 11.22
CA LEU A 209 -3.80 2.85 11.09
C LEU A 209 -4.15 3.56 12.41
N PRO A 210 -3.16 4.10 13.16
CA PRO A 210 -3.43 4.93 14.32
C PRO A 210 -3.98 6.27 13.91
N LEU A 211 -5.04 6.70 14.59
CA LEU A 211 -5.67 8.01 14.37
C LEU A 211 -5.67 8.88 15.63
N ASP A 212 -4.96 8.46 16.68
CA ASP A 212 -4.73 9.34 17.83
C ASP A 212 -3.90 10.54 17.36
N ALA A 213 -4.21 11.73 17.89
CA ALA A 213 -3.67 13.01 17.40
C ALA A 213 -4.02 13.35 15.93
N ALA A 214 -5.09 12.76 15.37
CA ALA A 214 -5.72 13.32 14.19
C ALA A 214 -6.51 14.59 14.55
N LEU A 215 -6.25 15.68 13.85
CA LEU A 215 -6.99 16.93 13.98
C LEU A 215 -8.27 16.84 13.14
N ILE A 216 -9.42 17.23 13.70
CA ILE A 216 -10.75 17.04 13.10
C ILE A 216 -11.48 18.38 13.04
N ARG A 217 -12.11 18.72 11.91
CA ARG A 217 -12.99 19.90 11.83
C ARG A 217 -14.28 19.62 12.57
N LEU A 218 -14.62 20.43 13.56
CA LEU A 218 -15.76 20.12 14.43
C LEU A 218 -17.09 20.21 13.68
N SER A 219 -17.21 21.15 12.73
CA SER A 219 -18.39 21.32 11.88
C SER A 219 -18.61 20.21 10.86
N SER A 220 -17.63 19.32 10.62
CA SER A 220 -17.80 18.20 9.68
C SER A 220 -18.33 16.93 10.35
N ILE A 221 -18.42 16.90 11.68
CA ILE A 221 -18.90 15.74 12.42
C ILE A 221 -20.43 15.67 12.33
N PRO A 222 -21.02 14.57 11.84
CA PRO A 222 -22.48 14.41 11.77
C PRO A 222 -23.15 14.62 13.13
N HIS A 223 -24.33 15.24 13.15
CA HIS A 223 -25.03 15.61 14.38
C HIS A 223 -25.44 14.39 15.21
N GLU A 224 -25.64 13.24 14.56
CA GLU A 224 -26.02 11.95 15.13
C GLU A 224 -24.90 11.32 15.96
N ILE A 225 -23.64 11.73 15.73
CA ILE A 225 -22.50 11.24 16.48
C ILE A 225 -22.40 11.96 17.81
N ASP A 226 -22.49 11.19 18.90
CA ASP A 226 -22.20 11.65 20.26
C ASP A 226 -20.67 11.76 20.45
N ILE A 227 -20.13 12.92 20.08
CA ILE A 227 -18.70 13.25 20.16
C ILE A 227 -18.12 13.08 21.56
N SER A 228 -18.95 13.24 22.60
CA SER A 228 -18.54 13.15 24.00
C SER A 228 -18.11 11.74 24.38
N ASN A 229 -18.70 10.71 23.75
CA ASN A 229 -18.52 9.31 24.15
C ASN A 229 -18.03 8.39 23.02
N ALA A 230 -18.22 8.75 21.75
CA ALA A 230 -17.82 7.93 20.61
C ALA A 230 -16.30 7.66 20.58
N LEU A 231 -15.84 6.52 20.06
CA LEU A 231 -14.41 6.33 19.85
C LEU A 231 -13.93 7.32 18.76
N VAL A 232 -12.73 7.91 18.94
CA VAL A 232 -12.16 8.87 17.97
C VAL A 232 -12.11 8.28 16.56
N LYS A 233 -11.78 6.99 16.43
CA LYS A 233 -11.77 6.30 15.13
C LYS A 233 -13.15 6.30 14.46
N ASP A 234 -14.23 6.15 15.23
CA ASP A 234 -15.60 6.04 14.71
C ASP A 234 -16.09 7.44 14.29
N VAL A 235 -15.70 8.48 15.04
CA VAL A 235 -15.89 9.87 14.62
C VAL A 235 -15.20 10.11 13.27
N ILE A 236 -13.92 9.77 13.14
CA ILE A 236 -13.16 10.01 11.90
C ILE A 236 -13.76 9.23 10.72
N LEU A 237 -14.17 7.98 10.93
CA LEU A 237 -14.84 7.18 9.91
C LEU A 237 -16.14 7.84 9.45
N SER A 238 -16.97 8.34 10.38
CA SER A 238 -18.22 9.05 10.04
C SER A 238 -18.02 10.33 9.23
N VAL A 239 -16.89 11.01 9.43
CA VAL A 239 -16.51 12.24 8.71
C VAL A 239 -15.93 11.91 7.32
N ALA A 240 -15.25 10.77 7.19
CA ALA A 240 -14.57 10.38 5.96
C ALA A 240 -15.48 9.77 4.88
N GLU A 241 -16.64 9.22 5.27
CA GLU A 241 -17.57 8.49 4.38
C GLU A 241 -18.19 9.33 3.24
N PRO A 242 -18.50 10.63 3.39
CA PRO A 242 -19.10 11.40 2.30
C PRO A 242 -18.09 11.91 1.25
N PHE A 243 -16.81 12.13 1.62
CA PHE A 243 -15.80 12.73 0.73
C PHE A 243 -14.37 12.27 1.07
N ALA A 244 -13.78 11.36 0.29
CA ALA A 244 -12.41 10.87 0.47
C ALA A 244 -11.30 11.96 0.36
N ARG A 245 -11.64 13.17 -0.09
CA ARG A 245 -10.74 14.35 -0.13
C ARG A 245 -10.61 15.08 1.21
N SER A 246 -11.43 14.70 2.18
CA SER A 246 -11.49 15.38 3.47
C SER A 246 -10.45 14.91 4.46
N VAL A 247 -9.80 13.75 4.24
CA VAL A 247 -8.81 13.18 5.15
C VAL A 247 -7.42 13.24 4.53
N LEU A 248 -6.52 13.99 5.16
CA LEU A 248 -5.15 14.16 4.72
C LEU A 248 -4.15 13.59 5.73
N HIS A 249 -3.09 12.99 5.18
CA HIS A 249 -1.93 12.53 5.93
C HIS A 249 -0.79 13.53 5.77
N VAL A 250 -0.25 14.01 6.89
CA VAL A 250 1.00 14.77 6.91
C VAL A 250 2.14 13.79 7.22
N PRO A 251 3.04 13.51 6.27
CA PRO A 251 4.12 12.52 6.38
C PRO A 251 5.28 13.03 7.26
N LYS A 252 4.98 13.70 8.37
CA LYS A 252 5.94 14.27 9.30
C LYS A 252 5.73 13.61 10.66
N VAL A 253 6.82 13.30 11.36
CA VAL A 253 6.75 12.65 12.67
C VAL A 253 6.47 13.70 13.76
N LEU A 254 5.21 14.10 13.88
CA LEU A 254 4.74 15.18 14.76
C LEU A 254 4.30 14.69 16.14
N LEU A 255 4.13 13.38 16.31
CA LEU A 255 3.73 12.74 17.56
C LEU A 255 4.79 11.72 18.02
N SER A 256 5.19 11.81 19.29
CA SER A 256 5.99 10.78 19.95
C SER A 256 5.23 10.17 21.11
N ARG A 257 5.15 8.84 21.15
CA ARG A 257 4.47 8.10 22.21
C ARG A 257 5.44 7.60 23.25
N THR A 258 5.12 7.83 24.51
CA THR A 258 5.82 7.23 25.66
C THR A 258 5.32 5.81 25.96
N ILE A 259 4.13 5.46 25.48
CA ILE A 259 3.49 4.17 25.72
C ILE A 259 3.22 3.45 24.40
N THR A 260 3.41 2.13 24.42
CA THR A 260 3.07 1.27 23.29
C THR A 260 1.56 1.23 23.11
N ARG A 261 1.08 1.64 21.93
CA ARG A 261 -0.32 1.44 21.53
C ARG A 261 -0.62 -0.05 21.48
N ILE A 262 -1.67 -0.48 22.18
CA ILE A 262 -2.21 -1.82 22.08
C ILE A 262 -3.34 -1.78 21.06
N ARG A 263 -3.24 -2.61 20.02
CA ARG A 263 -4.29 -2.73 19.02
C ARG A 263 -5.44 -3.55 19.62
N THR A 264 -6.62 -2.94 19.72
CA THR A 264 -7.81 -3.59 20.30
C THR A 264 -8.60 -4.40 19.29
N ASN A 265 -8.44 -4.11 17.99
CA ASN A 265 -9.16 -4.75 16.90
C ASN A 265 -8.21 -5.66 16.09
N GLY A 266 -8.70 -6.80 15.64
CA GLY A 266 -7.99 -7.67 14.70
C GLY A 266 -8.24 -7.29 13.24
N PRO A 267 -7.59 -8.00 12.29
CA PRO A 267 -7.98 -7.93 10.90
C PRO A 267 -9.41 -8.47 10.74
N GLU A 268 -10.26 -7.69 10.07
CA GLU A 268 -11.67 -8.03 9.90
C GLU A 268 -11.88 -8.77 8.58
N ARG A 269 -12.25 -10.04 8.68
CA ARG A 269 -12.74 -10.82 7.54
C ARG A 269 -14.24 -10.54 7.38
N PRO A 270 -14.71 -10.08 6.22
CA PRO A 270 -16.14 -9.88 5.99
C PRO A 270 -16.95 -11.14 6.26
N ALA A 271 -18.06 -11.00 6.98
CA ALA A 271 -19.07 -12.04 7.10
C ALA A 271 -19.94 -12.00 5.84
N ILE A 272 -19.81 -13.01 4.99
CA ILE A 272 -20.51 -13.09 3.72
C ILE A 272 -21.68 -14.06 3.87
N SER A 273 -22.88 -13.65 3.42
CA SER A 273 -24.06 -14.52 3.44
C SER A 273 -23.81 -15.81 2.66
N GLU A 274 -24.16 -16.96 3.24
CA GLU A 274 -24.02 -18.26 2.59
C GLU A 274 -24.83 -18.41 1.29
N ASN A 275 -25.89 -17.60 1.14
CA ASN A 275 -26.74 -17.58 -0.04
C ASN A 275 -26.22 -16.70 -1.16
N TRP A 276 -25.21 -15.85 -0.88
CA TRP A 276 -24.62 -15.02 -1.91
C TRP A 276 -23.69 -15.85 -2.81
N ARG A 277 -23.95 -15.81 -4.10
CA ARG A 277 -23.26 -16.60 -5.14
C ARG A 277 -22.85 -15.67 -6.29
N PRO A 278 -21.70 -14.99 -6.20
CA PRO A 278 -21.24 -14.13 -7.30
C PRO A 278 -21.06 -14.95 -8.58
N LYS A 279 -21.46 -14.35 -9.70
CA LYS A 279 -21.26 -14.92 -11.03
C LYS A 279 -20.08 -14.21 -11.69
N VAL A 280 -19.04 -14.96 -12.04
CA VAL A 280 -17.76 -14.40 -12.47
C VAL A 280 -17.36 -14.98 -13.81
N THR A 281 -17.02 -14.14 -14.77
CA THR A 281 -16.29 -14.57 -15.96
C THR A 281 -14.78 -14.52 -15.68
N ILE A 282 -14.12 -15.67 -15.82
CA ILE A 282 -12.68 -15.83 -15.66
C ILE A 282 -12.03 -15.83 -17.04
N ILE A 283 -11.05 -14.97 -17.24
CA ILE A 283 -10.29 -14.84 -18.49
C ILE A 283 -8.88 -15.36 -18.24
N ILE A 284 -8.49 -16.39 -19.00
CA ILE A 284 -7.20 -17.06 -18.88
C ILE A 284 -6.44 -16.96 -20.21
N PRO A 285 -5.54 -15.98 -20.38
CA PRO A 285 -4.58 -15.99 -21.47
C PRO A 285 -3.65 -17.20 -21.34
N SER A 286 -3.50 -17.98 -22.41
CA SER A 286 -2.66 -19.17 -22.41
C SER A 286 -1.95 -19.36 -23.74
N ARG A 287 -0.76 -19.96 -23.67
CA ARG A 287 -0.01 -20.46 -24.83
C ARG A 287 0.82 -21.67 -24.39
N ASP A 288 0.54 -22.82 -24.99
CA ASP A 288 1.22 -24.08 -24.68
C ASP A 288 1.18 -24.41 -23.17
N ARG A 289 2.07 -25.30 -22.70
CA ARG A 289 2.24 -25.59 -21.26
C ARG A 289 0.98 -26.13 -20.62
N LEU A 290 0.50 -27.24 -21.19
CA LEU A 290 -0.61 -28.03 -20.68
C LEU A 290 -0.50 -28.28 -19.17
N ASP A 291 0.70 -28.55 -18.67
CA ASP A 291 0.96 -28.80 -17.24
C ASP A 291 0.50 -27.65 -16.32
N LEU A 292 0.62 -26.40 -16.77
CA LEU A 292 0.19 -25.23 -16.01
C LEU A 292 -1.32 -25.04 -16.15
N LEU A 293 -1.82 -25.02 -17.40
CA LEU A 293 -3.23 -24.77 -17.68
C LEU A 293 -4.13 -25.83 -17.05
N SER A 294 -3.79 -27.12 -17.15
CA SER A 294 -4.60 -28.20 -16.56
C SER A 294 -4.66 -28.08 -15.03
N ALA A 295 -3.52 -27.80 -14.38
CA ALA A 295 -3.47 -27.60 -12.94
C ALA A 295 -4.28 -26.39 -12.49
N CYS A 296 -4.28 -25.29 -13.27
CA CYS A 296 -5.13 -24.12 -13.02
C CYS A 296 -6.62 -24.47 -13.12
N MET A 297 -7.03 -25.17 -14.18
CA MET A 297 -8.43 -25.58 -14.40
C MET A 297 -8.92 -26.55 -13.31
N GLU A 298 -8.09 -27.50 -12.89
CA GLU A 298 -8.38 -28.40 -11.77
C GLU A 298 -8.50 -27.63 -10.45
N GLY A 299 -7.58 -26.69 -10.19
CA GLY A 299 -7.64 -25.82 -9.01
C GLY A 299 -8.92 -24.99 -8.97
N LEU A 300 -9.34 -24.40 -10.10
CA LEU A 300 -10.60 -23.68 -10.19
C LEU A 300 -11.80 -24.58 -9.87
N ARG A 301 -11.84 -25.79 -10.41
CA ARG A 301 -12.93 -26.75 -10.18
C ARG A 301 -12.99 -27.24 -8.73
N ASP A 302 -11.84 -27.66 -8.19
CA ASP A 302 -11.80 -28.42 -6.94
C ASP A 302 -11.67 -27.53 -5.70
N ARG A 303 -11.11 -26.32 -5.86
CA ARG A 303 -10.79 -25.39 -4.77
C ARG A 303 -11.49 -24.03 -4.88
N THR A 304 -12.52 -23.89 -5.71
CA THR A 304 -13.38 -22.69 -5.70
C THR A 304 -14.78 -23.06 -5.27
N LYS A 305 -15.28 -22.40 -4.22
CA LYS A 305 -16.62 -22.61 -3.66
C LYS A 305 -17.39 -21.30 -3.63
N GLY A 306 -18.71 -21.40 -3.71
CA GLY A 306 -19.62 -20.27 -3.50
C GLY A 306 -19.68 -19.27 -4.64
N ALA A 307 -19.13 -19.55 -5.82
CA ALA A 307 -19.21 -18.71 -7.01
C ALA A 307 -19.65 -19.52 -8.24
N GLU A 308 -20.39 -18.88 -9.15
CA GLU A 308 -20.72 -19.43 -10.47
C GLU A 308 -19.64 -18.99 -11.46
N LEU A 309 -18.99 -19.94 -12.13
CA LEU A 309 -17.84 -19.67 -13.00
C LEU A 309 -18.24 -19.73 -14.48
N ASP A 310 -17.78 -18.74 -15.24
CA ASP A 310 -17.74 -18.74 -16.71
C ASP A 310 -16.29 -18.63 -17.16
N ILE A 311 -15.71 -19.70 -17.69
CA ILE A 311 -14.28 -19.70 -18.02
C ILE A 311 -14.10 -19.45 -19.53
N ILE A 312 -13.29 -18.45 -19.86
CA ILE A 312 -12.82 -18.14 -21.20
C ILE A 312 -11.30 -18.29 -21.23
N ILE A 313 -10.81 -19.19 -22.07
CA ILE A 313 -9.38 -19.33 -22.36
C ILE A 313 -9.09 -18.59 -23.65
N ILE A 314 -8.11 -17.70 -23.61
CA ILE A 314 -7.60 -17.01 -24.80
C ILE A 314 -6.35 -17.74 -25.27
N ASP A 315 -6.49 -18.55 -26.32
CA ASP A 315 -5.38 -19.31 -26.88
C ASP A 315 -4.54 -18.42 -27.81
N ASN A 316 -3.37 -18.01 -27.33
CA ASN A 316 -2.46 -17.15 -28.07
C ASN A 316 -1.45 -17.98 -28.87
N ASP A 317 -1.93 -18.63 -29.93
CA ASP A 317 -1.10 -19.38 -30.89
C ASP A 317 -0.34 -20.57 -30.26
N SER A 318 -1.06 -21.41 -29.48
CA SER A 318 -0.51 -22.70 -29.00
C SER A 318 -0.15 -23.62 -30.16
N ARG A 319 0.93 -24.39 -29.98
CA ARG A 319 1.51 -25.28 -31.01
C ARG A 319 1.70 -26.71 -30.53
N GLU A 320 1.75 -26.93 -29.22
CA GLU A 320 1.89 -28.26 -28.64
C GLU A 320 0.61 -29.08 -28.91
N PRO A 321 0.72 -30.26 -29.56
CA PRO A 321 -0.44 -31.09 -29.88
C PRO A 321 -1.27 -31.46 -28.65
N ALA A 322 -0.61 -31.71 -27.51
CA ALA A 322 -1.27 -32.04 -26.25
C ALA A 322 -2.12 -30.86 -25.72
N THR A 323 -1.59 -29.63 -25.79
CA THR A 323 -2.31 -28.42 -25.39
C THR A 323 -3.54 -28.21 -26.29
N LEU A 324 -3.38 -28.32 -27.61
CA LEU A 324 -4.49 -28.17 -28.56
C LEU A 324 -5.57 -29.25 -28.38
N ALA A 325 -5.19 -30.49 -28.07
CA ALA A 325 -6.13 -31.56 -27.76
C ALA A 325 -6.94 -31.24 -26.48
N TYR A 326 -6.26 -30.79 -25.43
CA TYR A 326 -6.90 -30.42 -24.16
C TYR A 326 -7.87 -29.23 -24.31
N LEU A 327 -7.51 -28.20 -25.09
CA LEU A 327 -8.40 -27.07 -25.35
C LEU A 327 -9.71 -27.52 -26.03
N ARG A 328 -9.63 -28.45 -27.00
CA ARG A 328 -10.81 -29.03 -27.67
C ARG A 328 -11.67 -29.85 -26.71
N GLU A 329 -11.04 -30.62 -25.83
CA GLU A 329 -11.72 -31.38 -24.78
C GLU A 329 -12.53 -30.46 -23.87
N LEU A 330 -11.90 -29.38 -23.35
CA LEU A 330 -12.57 -28.39 -22.50
C LEU A 330 -13.79 -27.74 -23.18
N GLN A 331 -13.71 -27.45 -24.48
CA GLN A 331 -14.83 -26.91 -25.24
C GLN A 331 -15.96 -27.93 -25.42
N THR A 332 -15.61 -29.17 -25.78
CA THR A 332 -16.56 -30.24 -26.06
C THR A 332 -17.37 -30.59 -24.81
N GLU A 333 -16.74 -30.55 -23.64
CA GLU A 333 -17.38 -30.82 -22.36
C GLU A 333 -18.08 -29.59 -21.74
N GLY A 334 -18.02 -28.43 -22.40
CA GLY A 334 -18.60 -27.19 -21.88
C GLY A 334 -17.91 -26.65 -20.62
N ARG A 335 -16.69 -27.12 -20.30
CA ARG A 335 -15.90 -26.66 -19.14
C ARG A 335 -15.32 -25.26 -19.34
N ALA A 336 -14.99 -24.90 -20.59
CA ALA A 336 -14.50 -23.57 -20.93
C ALA A 336 -14.81 -23.20 -22.39
N ARG A 337 -14.93 -21.91 -22.66
CA ARG A 337 -14.92 -21.36 -24.03
C ARG A 337 -13.48 -21.03 -24.41
N VAL A 338 -13.05 -21.42 -25.61
CA VAL A 338 -11.71 -21.08 -26.12
C VAL A 338 -11.87 -20.07 -27.26
N ILE A 339 -11.13 -18.97 -27.18
CA ILE A 339 -11.06 -17.94 -28.21
C ILE A 339 -9.62 -17.88 -28.72
N ASN A 340 -9.45 -18.11 -30.02
CA ASN A 340 -8.13 -18.08 -30.65
C ASN A 340 -7.69 -16.63 -30.90
N MET A 341 -6.47 -16.30 -30.49
CA MET A 341 -5.82 -15.02 -30.73
C MET A 341 -4.45 -15.27 -31.38
N PRO A 342 -4.40 -15.51 -32.71
CA PRO A 342 -3.15 -15.78 -33.39
C PRO A 342 -2.23 -14.55 -33.41
N GLY A 343 -0.92 -14.80 -33.41
CA GLY A 343 0.11 -13.77 -33.56
C GLY A 343 1.05 -13.66 -32.37
N GLU A 344 1.74 -12.52 -32.28
CA GLU A 344 2.65 -12.23 -31.17
C GLU A 344 1.90 -12.14 -29.85
N PHE A 345 2.62 -12.44 -28.76
CA PHE A 345 2.03 -12.41 -27.43
C PHE A 345 1.68 -10.99 -27.01
N ASN A 346 0.41 -10.77 -26.67
CA ASN A 346 -0.09 -9.50 -26.17
C ASN A 346 -1.10 -9.78 -25.05
N PHE A 347 -0.65 -9.60 -23.81
CA PHE A 347 -1.45 -9.88 -22.62
C PHE A 347 -2.65 -8.93 -22.53
N ALA A 348 -2.43 -7.63 -22.76
CA ALA A 348 -3.47 -6.62 -22.76
C ALA A 348 -4.59 -6.93 -23.77
N ARG A 349 -4.21 -7.32 -25.00
CA ARG A 349 -5.16 -7.74 -26.03
C ARG A 349 -5.93 -8.99 -25.64
N ALA A 350 -5.24 -10.01 -25.09
CA ALA A 350 -5.91 -11.22 -24.63
C ALA A 350 -6.97 -10.91 -23.57
N CYS A 351 -6.64 -10.07 -22.60
CA CYS A 351 -7.59 -9.60 -21.60
C CYS A 351 -8.77 -8.86 -22.24
N ASN A 352 -8.52 -7.87 -23.12
CA ASN A 352 -9.58 -7.10 -23.78
C ASN A 352 -10.54 -7.99 -24.59
N VAL A 353 -10.01 -8.94 -25.37
CA VAL A 353 -10.82 -9.91 -26.14
C VAL A 353 -11.67 -10.77 -25.21
N GLY A 354 -11.09 -11.26 -24.12
CA GLY A 354 -11.83 -12.05 -23.12
C GLY A 354 -12.95 -11.25 -22.46
N VAL A 355 -12.71 -9.99 -22.08
CA VAL A 355 -13.72 -9.13 -21.45
C VAL A 355 -14.85 -8.82 -22.42
N ALA A 356 -14.55 -8.56 -23.69
CA ALA A 356 -15.57 -8.34 -24.71
C ALA A 356 -16.50 -9.54 -24.88
N ALA A 357 -15.98 -10.76 -24.70
CA ALA A 357 -16.73 -12.02 -24.79
C ALA A 357 -17.34 -12.49 -23.46
N ALA A 358 -17.19 -11.72 -22.38
CA ALA A 358 -17.66 -12.11 -21.05
C ALA A 358 -19.19 -12.06 -20.92
N ARG A 359 -19.78 -13.05 -20.24
CA ARG A 359 -21.23 -13.07 -19.98
C ARG A 359 -21.62 -12.30 -18.72
N HIS A 360 -20.75 -12.25 -17.71
CA HIS A 360 -21.02 -11.61 -16.43
C HIS A 360 -20.37 -10.24 -16.34
N ASP A 361 -20.84 -9.40 -15.40
CA ASP A 361 -20.19 -8.12 -15.13
C ASP A 361 -18.95 -8.29 -14.25
N LEU A 362 -18.90 -9.24 -13.31
CA LEU A 362 -17.67 -9.54 -12.58
C LEU A 362 -16.68 -10.28 -13.49
N ILE A 363 -15.51 -9.67 -13.68
CA ILE A 363 -14.43 -10.16 -14.52
C ILE A 363 -13.23 -10.47 -13.64
N LEU A 364 -12.74 -11.71 -13.72
CA LEU A 364 -11.46 -12.11 -13.16
C LEU A 364 -10.44 -12.30 -14.27
N LEU A 365 -9.35 -11.52 -14.24
CA LEU A 365 -8.14 -11.86 -14.96
C LEU A 365 -7.36 -12.89 -14.15
N LEU A 366 -6.97 -14.00 -14.79
CA LEU A 366 -6.23 -15.07 -14.14
C LEU A 366 -5.16 -15.62 -15.06
N ASN A 367 -3.90 -15.63 -14.62
CA ASN A 367 -2.86 -16.33 -15.37
C ASN A 367 -3.07 -17.86 -15.31
N ASN A 368 -2.62 -18.56 -16.35
CA ASN A 368 -2.76 -20.02 -16.46
C ASN A 368 -1.88 -20.82 -15.47
N ASP A 369 -1.04 -20.16 -14.67
CA ASP A 369 -0.14 -20.76 -13.67
C ASP A 369 -0.49 -20.34 -12.23
N VAL A 370 -1.71 -19.84 -12.03
CA VAL A 370 -2.28 -19.47 -10.73
C VAL A 370 -3.25 -20.54 -10.23
N ASP A 371 -3.14 -20.86 -8.95
CA ASP A 371 -3.84 -21.98 -8.34
C ASP A 371 -4.43 -21.60 -6.96
N PRO A 372 -5.76 -21.69 -6.75
CA PRO A 372 -6.39 -21.35 -5.48
C PRO A 372 -5.88 -22.16 -4.27
N ILE A 373 -5.67 -21.50 -3.13
CA ILE A 373 -5.34 -22.15 -1.84
C ILE A 373 -6.57 -22.23 -0.94
N SER A 374 -7.29 -21.12 -0.79
CA SER A 374 -8.45 -21.02 0.11
C SER A 374 -9.75 -21.18 -0.68
N PRO A 375 -10.73 -22.01 -0.25
CA PRO A 375 -11.89 -22.34 -1.07
C PRO A 375 -12.82 -21.17 -1.41
N ASP A 376 -12.90 -20.17 -0.54
CA ASP A 376 -13.80 -19.03 -0.67
C ASP A 376 -13.12 -17.77 -1.22
N TRP A 377 -11.89 -17.90 -1.73
CA TRP A 377 -11.06 -16.79 -2.21
C TRP A 377 -11.80 -15.84 -3.17
N LEU A 378 -12.55 -16.38 -4.13
CA LEU A 378 -13.23 -15.59 -5.15
C LEU A 378 -14.45 -14.85 -4.57
N VAL A 379 -15.14 -15.46 -3.61
CA VAL A 379 -16.26 -14.84 -2.90
C VAL A 379 -15.75 -13.66 -2.06
N GLN A 380 -14.58 -13.81 -1.42
CA GLN A 380 -13.93 -12.71 -0.69
C GLN A 380 -13.56 -11.56 -1.61
N MET A 381 -12.98 -11.84 -2.78
CA MET A 381 -12.66 -10.79 -3.76
C MET A 381 -13.92 -10.10 -4.29
N ALA A 382 -14.97 -10.87 -4.61
CA ALA A 382 -16.23 -10.32 -5.09
C ALA A 382 -16.88 -9.41 -4.04
N TRP A 383 -16.78 -9.75 -2.75
CA TRP A 383 -17.39 -8.97 -1.67
C TRP A 383 -16.81 -7.56 -1.64
N GLU A 384 -15.50 -7.40 -1.88
CA GLU A 384 -14.87 -6.08 -1.91
C GLU A 384 -15.48 -5.20 -3.02
N LEU A 385 -15.89 -5.79 -4.16
CA LEU A 385 -16.56 -5.09 -5.26
C LEU A 385 -18.05 -4.86 -5.02
N SER A 386 -18.63 -5.34 -3.91
CA SER A 386 -19.99 -4.93 -3.52
C SER A 386 -20.05 -3.48 -3.07
N ASP A 387 -18.91 -2.90 -2.69
CA ASP A 387 -18.75 -1.48 -2.48
C ASP A 387 -18.46 -0.80 -3.83
N GLU A 388 -19.42 0.00 -4.30
CA GLU A 388 -19.32 0.68 -5.60
C GLU A 388 -18.09 1.59 -5.70
N THR A 389 -17.51 2.05 -4.59
CA THR A 389 -16.29 2.87 -4.63
C THR A 389 -15.05 2.06 -5.00
N VAL A 390 -15.10 0.72 -4.98
CA VAL A 390 -13.99 -0.17 -5.35
C VAL A 390 -14.04 -0.47 -6.85
N GLY A 391 -12.89 -0.32 -7.51
CA GLY A 391 -12.75 -0.55 -8.95
C GLY A 391 -12.08 -1.86 -9.32
N ALA A 392 -11.11 -2.30 -8.52
CA ALA A 392 -10.46 -3.59 -8.71
C ALA A 392 -9.94 -4.17 -7.39
N VAL A 393 -9.78 -5.49 -7.38
CA VAL A 393 -9.36 -6.26 -6.21
C VAL A 393 -8.24 -7.21 -6.59
N GLY A 394 -7.15 -7.16 -5.84
CA GLY A 394 -6.00 -8.05 -6.01
C GLY A 394 -5.94 -9.14 -4.94
N ALA A 395 -5.53 -10.32 -5.36
CA ALA A 395 -5.32 -11.45 -4.47
C ALA A 395 -3.96 -11.44 -3.76
N TYR A 396 -3.84 -12.24 -2.71
CA TYR A 396 -2.57 -12.57 -2.08
C TYR A 396 -1.91 -13.73 -2.83
N LEU A 397 -0.89 -13.41 -3.62
CA LEU A 397 -0.13 -14.43 -4.37
C LEU A 397 1.14 -14.82 -3.61
N LEU A 398 1.32 -16.13 -3.48
CA LEU A 398 2.49 -16.76 -2.89
C LEU A 398 3.26 -17.53 -3.97
N TYR A 399 4.59 -17.51 -3.87
CA TYR A 399 5.42 -18.49 -4.56
C TYR A 399 5.16 -19.88 -3.99
N PRO A 400 5.37 -20.97 -4.75
CA PRO A 400 5.14 -22.34 -4.27
C PRO A 400 5.89 -22.73 -2.98
N ASP A 401 6.94 -21.98 -2.62
CA ASP A 401 7.71 -22.17 -1.40
C ASP A 401 7.17 -21.42 -0.17
N GLY A 402 5.99 -20.80 -0.28
CA GLY A 402 5.32 -20.09 0.81
C GLY A 402 5.71 -18.63 0.98
N PHE A 403 6.68 -18.13 0.21
CA PHE A 403 7.07 -16.73 0.28
C PHE A 403 6.12 -15.83 -0.49
N VAL A 404 6.00 -14.57 -0.04
CA VAL A 404 5.15 -13.59 -0.71
C VAL A 404 5.68 -13.28 -2.09
N GLN A 405 4.78 -13.30 -3.08
CA GLN A 405 5.07 -12.80 -4.42
C GLN A 405 4.36 -11.47 -4.66
N HIS A 406 3.08 -11.38 -4.32
CA HIS A 406 2.29 -10.17 -4.49
C HIS A 406 1.42 -9.90 -3.28
N ALA A 407 1.61 -8.71 -2.71
CA ALA A 407 0.75 -8.13 -1.70
C ALA A 407 0.47 -6.65 -2.02
N GLY A 408 -0.05 -6.37 -3.21
CA GLY A 408 -0.14 -5.01 -3.75
C GLY A 408 1.11 -4.60 -4.56
N VAL A 409 1.03 -3.42 -5.15
CA VAL A 409 2.10 -2.80 -5.94
C VAL A 409 2.42 -1.42 -5.37
N THR A 410 3.71 -1.14 -5.20
CA THR A 410 4.26 0.19 -4.89
C THR A 410 4.72 0.87 -6.17
N LEU A 411 4.21 2.07 -6.45
CA LEU A 411 4.60 2.87 -7.62
C LEU A 411 5.95 3.57 -7.40
N GLY A 412 6.70 3.75 -8.48
CA GLY A 412 8.03 4.34 -8.48
C GLY A 412 9.11 3.47 -7.81
N ALA A 413 8.76 2.29 -7.29
CA ALA A 413 9.74 1.31 -6.82
C ALA A 413 10.30 0.52 -8.01
N GLY A 414 11.63 0.45 -8.12
CA GLY A 414 12.30 0.01 -9.34
C GLY A 414 12.28 1.13 -10.39
N SER A 415 11.81 0.84 -11.60
CA SER A 415 11.62 1.85 -12.65
C SER A 415 10.22 2.45 -12.61
N ILE A 416 9.19 1.61 -12.73
CA ILE A 416 7.78 2.02 -12.73
C ILE A 416 7.06 1.57 -11.47
N ALA A 417 7.20 0.29 -11.12
CA ALA A 417 6.42 -0.33 -10.06
C ALA A 417 7.04 -1.65 -9.62
N ARG A 418 6.78 -2.03 -8.37
CA ARG A 418 7.23 -3.31 -7.79
C ARG A 418 6.14 -3.92 -6.93
N HIS A 419 6.03 -5.25 -6.94
CA HIS A 419 5.21 -5.98 -5.99
C HIS A 419 5.72 -5.74 -4.56
N SER A 420 4.85 -5.27 -3.68
CA SER A 420 5.18 -5.04 -2.27
C SER A 420 5.37 -6.37 -1.54
N PHE A 421 6.29 -6.38 -0.57
CA PHE A 421 6.63 -7.51 0.31
C PHE A 421 7.21 -8.75 -0.38
N SER A 422 7.69 -8.62 -1.62
CA SER A 422 8.22 -9.77 -2.38
C SER A 422 9.36 -10.48 -1.64
N PHE A 423 9.29 -11.81 -1.59
CA PHE A 423 10.21 -12.71 -0.90
C PHE A 423 10.32 -12.50 0.62
N ILE A 424 9.33 -11.89 1.25
CA ILE A 424 9.16 -11.94 2.71
C ILE A 424 8.37 -13.21 3.08
N HIS A 425 8.73 -13.82 4.20
CA HIS A 425 7.93 -14.91 4.75
C HIS A 425 6.70 -14.33 5.46
N PRO A 426 5.46 -14.79 5.19
CA PRO A 426 4.24 -14.22 5.79
C PRO A 426 4.24 -14.16 7.32
N GLU A 427 4.97 -15.06 7.97
CA GLU A 427 5.10 -15.16 9.42
C GLU A 427 6.41 -14.55 9.97
N GLY A 428 7.20 -13.88 9.12
CA GLY A 428 8.48 -13.28 9.52
C GLY A 428 8.34 -12.00 10.36
N GLY A 429 7.17 -11.37 10.35
CA GLY A 429 6.88 -10.13 11.08
C GLY A 429 7.55 -8.87 10.51
N GLU A 430 8.22 -8.98 9.36
CA GLU A 430 8.90 -7.89 8.67
C GLU A 430 7.92 -6.85 8.10
N ASP A 431 6.68 -7.29 7.84
CA ASP A 431 5.57 -6.52 7.27
C ASP A 431 4.79 -5.68 8.31
N ARG A 432 5.20 -5.71 9.58
CA ARG A 432 4.51 -5.01 10.69
C ARG A 432 3.01 -5.36 10.77
N GLY A 433 2.66 -6.60 10.41
CA GLY A 433 1.29 -7.12 10.41
C GLY A 433 0.42 -6.69 9.24
N LEU A 434 0.93 -5.90 8.29
CA LEU A 434 0.16 -5.37 7.16
C LEU A 434 -0.30 -6.48 6.19
N LEU A 435 0.41 -7.61 6.09
CA LEU A 435 0.01 -8.77 5.26
C LEU A 435 -1.24 -9.48 5.78
N ARG A 436 -1.75 -9.11 6.96
CA ARG A 436 -3.02 -9.60 7.51
C ARG A 436 -4.17 -8.64 7.27
N GLU A 437 -3.90 -7.44 6.76
CA GLU A 437 -4.88 -6.37 6.60
C GLU A 437 -5.38 -6.27 5.16
N ARG A 438 -6.70 -6.14 5.01
CA ARG A 438 -7.30 -5.56 3.81
C ARG A 438 -6.90 -4.11 3.72
N ARG A 439 -6.48 -3.64 2.56
CA ARG A 439 -6.02 -2.25 2.40
C ARG A 439 -6.19 -1.74 0.99
N ASP A 440 -6.29 -0.43 0.92
CA ASP A 440 -6.16 0.32 -0.31
C ASP A 440 -4.70 0.27 -0.80
N VAL A 441 -4.53 0.05 -2.09
CA VAL A 441 -3.23 0.04 -2.78
C VAL A 441 -3.33 0.82 -4.08
N SER A 442 -2.19 1.14 -4.69
CA SER A 442 -2.17 1.94 -5.91
C SER A 442 -2.42 1.10 -7.15
N ALA A 443 -1.94 -0.14 -7.15
CA ALA A 443 -2.23 -1.13 -8.17
C ALA A 443 -2.17 -2.55 -7.60
N VAL A 444 -2.76 -3.48 -8.34
CA VAL A 444 -2.66 -4.92 -8.13
C VAL A 444 -2.29 -5.59 -9.45
N THR A 445 -1.79 -6.82 -9.39
CA THR A 445 -1.28 -7.47 -10.61
C THR A 445 -2.38 -8.14 -11.43
N GLY A 446 -2.22 -8.12 -12.76
CA GLY A 446 -3.08 -8.83 -13.72
C GLY A 446 -3.05 -10.35 -13.59
N ALA A 447 -2.11 -10.92 -12.84
CA ALA A 447 -2.04 -12.37 -12.64
C ALA A 447 -3.27 -12.94 -11.89
N CYS A 448 -3.89 -12.13 -11.01
CA CYS A 448 -5.16 -12.43 -10.37
C CYS A 448 -5.82 -11.10 -9.93
N MET A 449 -6.66 -10.55 -10.80
CA MET A 449 -7.34 -9.27 -10.59
C MET A 449 -8.83 -9.41 -10.89
N LEU A 450 -9.67 -9.07 -9.91
CA LEU A 450 -11.13 -8.99 -10.09
C LEU A 450 -11.53 -7.52 -10.31
N THR A 451 -12.40 -7.28 -11.28
CA THR A 451 -12.94 -5.96 -11.66
C THR A 451 -14.33 -6.13 -12.24
N THR A 452 -15.02 -5.04 -12.60
CA THR A 452 -16.25 -5.09 -13.38
C THR A 452 -16.01 -4.83 -14.87
N ARG A 453 -16.84 -5.44 -15.73
CA ARG A 453 -16.86 -5.21 -17.17
C ARG A 453 -17.28 -3.77 -17.47
N SER A 454 -18.26 -3.25 -16.74
CA SER A 454 -18.69 -1.85 -16.82
C SER A 454 -17.54 -0.86 -16.62
N LEU A 455 -16.69 -1.06 -15.60
CA LEU A 455 -15.51 -0.22 -15.38
C LEU A 455 -14.43 -0.45 -16.44
N TRP A 456 -14.22 -1.70 -16.86
CA TRP A 456 -13.28 -2.02 -17.94
C TRP A 456 -13.60 -1.24 -19.20
N GLN A 457 -14.87 -1.23 -19.61
CA GLN A 457 -15.36 -0.49 -20.77
C GLN A 457 -15.24 1.03 -20.56
N ALA A 458 -15.56 1.54 -19.36
CA ALA A 458 -15.51 2.96 -19.05
C ALA A 458 -14.10 3.57 -19.17
N VAL A 459 -13.04 2.79 -18.89
CA VAL A 459 -11.65 3.24 -19.01
C VAL A 459 -10.97 2.83 -20.32
N GLY A 460 -11.70 2.20 -21.25
CA GLY A 460 -11.16 1.70 -22.51
C GLY A 460 -10.24 0.48 -22.36
N GLY A 461 -10.36 -0.27 -21.26
CA GLY A 461 -9.60 -1.48 -21.00
C GLY A 461 -8.08 -1.27 -20.84
N MET A 462 -7.33 -2.34 -21.10
CA MET A 462 -5.87 -2.30 -21.11
C MET A 462 -5.36 -1.74 -22.44
N ASP A 463 -4.24 -1.03 -22.38
CA ASP A 463 -3.57 -0.46 -23.55
C ASP A 463 -2.81 -1.56 -24.32
N GLU A 464 -3.50 -2.15 -25.30
CA GLU A 464 -2.95 -3.23 -26.13
C GLU A 464 -2.01 -2.78 -27.23
N GLU A 465 -1.86 -1.48 -27.46
CA GLU A 465 -0.94 -0.91 -28.47
C GLU A 465 0.42 -0.60 -27.87
N HIS A 466 0.44 0.02 -26.69
CA HIS A 466 1.65 0.55 -26.08
C HIS A 466 2.12 -0.19 -24.83
N LEU A 467 1.25 -0.97 -24.17
CA LEU A 467 1.55 -1.72 -22.93
C LEU A 467 1.22 -3.21 -23.09
N THR A 468 1.73 -3.80 -24.16
CA THR A 468 1.43 -5.17 -24.61
C THR A 468 1.69 -6.26 -23.57
N VAL A 469 2.72 -6.12 -22.74
CA VAL A 469 3.17 -7.18 -21.81
C VAL A 469 3.38 -6.67 -20.39
N ALA A 470 4.15 -5.59 -20.19
CA ALA A 470 4.41 -5.04 -18.86
C ALA A 470 3.51 -3.83 -18.54
N PHE A 471 3.25 -3.65 -17.24
CA PHE A 471 2.57 -2.48 -16.65
C PHE A 471 1.13 -2.19 -17.10
N ASN A 472 0.52 -3.00 -17.98
CA ASN A 472 -0.89 -2.86 -18.36
C ASN A 472 -1.84 -2.93 -17.16
N ASP A 473 -1.54 -3.77 -16.18
CA ASP A 473 -2.26 -3.89 -14.92
C ASP A 473 -2.13 -2.63 -14.06
N VAL A 474 -0.92 -2.07 -13.96
CA VAL A 474 -0.67 -0.81 -13.26
C VAL A 474 -1.38 0.36 -13.95
N ASP A 475 -1.28 0.48 -15.28
CA ASP A 475 -1.99 1.49 -16.07
C ASP A 475 -3.50 1.39 -15.90
N TYR A 476 -4.06 0.18 -15.94
CA TYR A 476 -5.48 -0.07 -15.71
C TYR A 476 -5.92 0.38 -14.31
N CYS A 477 -5.20 -0.02 -13.26
CA CYS A 477 -5.48 0.44 -11.89
C CYS A 477 -5.40 1.97 -11.76
N LEU A 478 -4.43 2.61 -12.41
CA LEU A 478 -4.29 4.08 -12.40
C LEU A 478 -5.42 4.79 -13.16
N LYS A 479 -5.91 4.23 -14.27
CA LYS A 479 -7.12 4.71 -14.96
C LYS A 479 -8.35 4.66 -14.04
N LEU A 480 -8.56 3.56 -13.34
CA LEU A 480 -9.66 3.42 -12.37
C LEU A 480 -9.54 4.44 -11.23
N ARG A 481 -8.33 4.68 -10.72
CA ARG A 481 -8.07 5.69 -9.70
C ARG A 481 -8.35 7.12 -10.18
N ARG A 482 -8.11 7.44 -11.46
CA ARG A 482 -8.54 8.74 -12.05
C ARG A 482 -10.06 8.91 -11.99
N MET A 483 -10.82 7.82 -12.06
CA MET A 483 -12.28 7.80 -11.82
C MET A 483 -12.66 7.75 -10.34
N ARG A 484 -11.71 7.97 -9.42
CA ARG A 484 -11.88 7.89 -7.96
C ARG A 484 -12.32 6.52 -7.46
N ARG A 485 -12.02 5.45 -8.20
CA ARG A 485 -12.23 4.08 -7.72
C ARG A 485 -11.03 3.64 -6.89
N ARG A 486 -11.30 2.97 -5.78
CA ARG A 486 -10.30 2.39 -4.87
C ARG A 486 -9.83 1.06 -5.44
N ILE A 487 -8.56 0.76 -5.25
CA ILE A 487 -8.00 -0.56 -5.57
C ILE A 487 -7.69 -1.24 -4.25
N ILE A 488 -8.29 -2.40 -4.02
CA ILE A 488 -8.17 -3.12 -2.76
C ILE A 488 -7.27 -4.34 -2.95
N TRP A 489 -6.34 -4.54 -2.02
CA TRP A 489 -5.68 -5.82 -1.86
C TRP A 489 -6.27 -6.55 -0.65
N THR A 490 -6.60 -7.84 -0.80
CA THR A 490 -7.19 -8.64 0.27
C THR A 490 -6.33 -9.86 0.63
N PRO A 491 -6.00 -10.07 1.92
CA PRO A 491 -5.25 -11.24 2.38
C PRO A 491 -6.10 -12.51 2.43
N PHE A 492 -7.42 -12.39 2.22
CA PHE A 492 -8.39 -13.48 2.32
C PHE A 492 -8.58 -14.26 1.01
N ALA A 493 -7.98 -13.79 -0.08
CA ALA A 493 -7.90 -14.52 -1.35
C ALA A 493 -6.45 -14.99 -1.58
N LYS A 494 -6.12 -16.17 -1.05
CA LYS A 494 -4.75 -16.73 -1.16
C LYS A 494 -4.65 -17.71 -2.32
N LEU A 495 -3.66 -17.52 -3.19
CA LEU A 495 -3.39 -18.36 -4.33
C LEU A 495 -1.87 -18.59 -4.49
N TRP A 496 -1.50 -19.76 -4.99
CA TRP A 496 -0.16 -20.00 -5.50
C TRP A 496 -0.03 -19.39 -6.89
N HIS A 497 1.12 -18.81 -7.21
CA HIS A 497 1.45 -18.41 -8.56
C HIS A 497 2.84 -18.94 -8.90
N ARG A 498 2.89 -19.90 -9.84
CA ARG A 498 4.12 -20.61 -10.25
C ARG A 498 4.94 -19.77 -11.26
N GLU A 499 5.06 -18.47 -11.00
CA GLU A 499 5.45 -17.40 -11.93
C GLU A 499 6.59 -17.73 -12.91
N SER A 500 6.44 -17.23 -14.14
CA SER A 500 7.46 -17.16 -15.19
C SER A 500 8.01 -18.50 -15.68
N VAL A 501 7.32 -19.61 -15.37
CA VAL A 501 7.73 -20.93 -15.90
C VAL A 501 7.45 -21.02 -17.41
N SER A 502 6.46 -20.29 -17.95
CA SER A 502 6.17 -20.25 -19.41
C SER A 502 6.82 -19.08 -20.16
N ARG A 503 6.94 -17.89 -19.54
CA ARG A 503 7.41 -16.66 -20.20
C ARG A 503 8.94 -16.48 -20.27
N GLY A 504 9.67 -17.02 -19.30
CA GLY A 504 11.09 -16.70 -19.09
C GLY A 504 11.33 -15.24 -18.67
N LYS A 505 12.60 -14.81 -18.61
CA LYS A 505 12.98 -13.43 -18.27
C LYS A 505 12.92 -12.53 -19.52
N ASP A 506 12.87 -11.21 -19.29
CA ASP A 506 13.11 -10.20 -20.33
C ASP A 506 14.62 -10.02 -20.50
N ASP A 507 15.29 -11.01 -21.06
CA ASP A 507 16.76 -11.10 -21.19
C ASP A 507 17.26 -11.06 -22.63
N THR A 508 16.36 -10.92 -23.60
CA THR A 508 16.70 -10.72 -25.01
C THR A 508 16.60 -9.25 -25.39
N ASP A 509 17.40 -8.80 -26.37
CA ASP A 509 17.41 -7.41 -26.83
C ASP A 509 16.04 -6.90 -27.30
N VAL A 510 15.22 -7.79 -27.85
CA VAL A 510 13.87 -7.46 -28.30
C VAL A 510 12.95 -7.22 -27.09
N LYS A 511 12.99 -8.11 -26.09
CA LYS A 511 12.20 -7.98 -24.86
C LYS A 511 12.62 -6.77 -24.03
N LEU A 512 13.93 -6.52 -23.91
CA LEU A 512 14.46 -5.35 -23.22
C LEU A 512 14.05 -4.04 -23.90
N ARG A 513 14.11 -3.97 -25.25
CA ARG A 513 13.63 -2.80 -26.00
C ARG A 513 12.13 -2.60 -25.86
N ARG A 514 11.32 -3.67 -25.87
CA ARG A 514 9.87 -3.58 -25.59
C ARG A 514 9.64 -3.03 -24.18
N PHE A 515 10.27 -3.63 -23.17
CA PHE A 515 10.14 -3.22 -21.78
C PHE A 515 10.49 -1.74 -21.59
N ALA A 516 11.61 -1.26 -22.14
CA ALA A 516 12.00 0.15 -22.09
C ALA A 516 10.98 1.10 -22.76
N ARG A 517 10.34 0.68 -23.86
CA ARG A 517 9.25 1.46 -24.48
C ARG A 517 8.02 1.53 -23.58
N GLU A 518 7.62 0.41 -22.99
CA GLU A 518 6.49 0.33 -22.05
C GLU A 518 6.76 1.19 -20.80
N GLU A 519 7.99 1.23 -20.29
CA GLU A 519 8.42 2.14 -19.23
C GLU A 519 8.28 3.61 -19.63
N ALA A 520 8.74 3.98 -20.83
CA ALA A 520 8.65 5.36 -21.31
C ALA A 520 7.19 5.84 -21.38
N VAL A 521 6.28 4.98 -21.84
CA VAL A 521 4.83 5.24 -21.88
C VAL A 521 4.30 5.49 -20.47
N MET A 522 4.69 4.66 -19.50
CA MET A 522 4.27 4.82 -18.10
C MET A 522 4.79 6.11 -17.48
N PHE A 523 6.07 6.48 -17.72
CA PHE A 523 6.60 7.76 -17.26
C PHE A 523 5.88 8.95 -17.88
N GLN A 524 5.62 8.91 -19.19
CA GLN A 524 4.91 9.98 -19.90
C GLN A 524 3.48 10.16 -19.38
N ARG A 525 2.77 9.06 -19.12
CA ARG A 525 1.35 9.07 -18.76
C ARG A 525 1.11 9.28 -17.26
N TRP A 526 2.01 8.77 -16.41
CA TRP A 526 1.79 8.62 -14.96
C TRP A 526 2.93 9.17 -14.09
N GLY A 527 3.91 9.88 -14.65
CA GLY A 527 5.11 10.33 -13.93
C GLY A 527 4.85 10.99 -12.57
N THR A 528 3.81 11.79 -12.41
CA THR A 528 3.42 12.38 -11.12
C THR A 528 2.99 11.31 -10.12
N SER A 529 2.09 10.40 -10.51
CA SER A 529 1.63 9.31 -9.65
C SER A 529 2.73 8.32 -9.28
N LEU A 530 3.72 8.11 -10.16
CA LEU A 530 4.89 7.27 -9.85
C LEU A 530 5.80 7.91 -8.79
N LYS A 531 5.87 9.24 -8.75
CA LYS A 531 6.60 9.99 -7.72
C LYS A 531 5.83 10.01 -6.40
N ASN A 532 4.50 10.10 -6.45
CA ASN A 532 3.66 10.29 -5.28
C ASN A 532 2.65 9.14 -5.10
N ASP A 533 3.13 7.93 -4.83
CA ASP A 533 2.25 6.83 -4.42
C ASP A 533 1.63 7.15 -3.05
N PRO A 534 0.30 7.36 -2.94
CA PRO A 534 -0.30 7.75 -1.66
C PRO A 534 -0.25 6.62 -0.62
N PHE A 535 -0.12 5.36 -1.03
CA PHE A 535 -0.11 4.23 -0.11
C PHE A 535 1.31 3.77 0.27
N HIS A 536 2.33 4.45 -0.24
CA HIS A 536 3.72 4.30 0.18
C HIS A 536 4.21 5.60 0.82
N ASN A 537 4.58 5.55 2.09
CA ASN A 537 5.04 6.75 2.81
C ASN A 537 6.37 7.26 2.22
N PRO A 538 6.56 8.57 2.00
CA PRO A 538 7.75 9.12 1.34
C PRO A 538 9.01 8.99 2.20
N ASN A 539 8.85 8.79 3.51
CA ASN A 539 9.94 8.52 4.43
C ASN A 539 10.47 7.08 4.30
N LEU A 540 9.85 6.25 3.45
CA LEU A 540 10.22 4.87 3.18
C LEU A 540 10.86 4.74 1.79
N SER A 541 11.90 3.93 1.69
CA SER A 541 12.66 3.81 0.46
C SER A 541 11.90 3.07 -0.63
N LYS A 542 11.97 3.60 -1.85
CA LYS A 542 11.48 2.93 -3.07
C LYS A 542 12.51 1.95 -3.65
N ILE A 543 13.77 2.05 -3.20
CA ILE A 543 14.87 1.20 -3.67
C ILE A 543 15.08 0.02 -2.74
N ALA A 544 15.08 0.21 -1.42
CA ALA A 544 15.32 -0.88 -0.48
C ALA A 544 14.04 -1.74 -0.25
N GLU A 545 13.93 -2.35 0.93
CA GLU A 545 12.70 -3.04 1.35
C GLU A 545 11.63 -2.04 1.85
N ASP A 546 10.37 -2.47 1.89
CA ASP A 546 9.20 -1.57 2.05
C ASP A 546 9.18 -0.75 3.36
N PHE A 547 9.90 -1.17 4.42
CA PHE A 547 9.98 -0.45 5.70
C PHE A 547 11.39 0.06 6.06
N VAL A 548 12.19 0.36 5.03
CA VAL A 548 13.51 0.98 5.18
C VAL A 548 13.40 2.48 5.04
N LEU A 549 14.13 3.25 5.87
CA LEU A 549 14.16 4.71 5.78
C LEU A 549 14.70 5.18 4.44
N GLU A 550 14.00 6.13 3.81
CA GLU A 550 14.56 6.89 2.69
C GLU A 550 15.53 7.94 3.22
N ALA A 551 16.70 8.04 2.59
CA ALA A 551 17.75 8.96 3.03
C ALA A 551 17.35 10.41 2.78
N PHE A 552 16.65 10.65 1.66
CA PHE A 552 16.15 11.94 1.22
C PHE A 552 14.70 11.80 0.73
N PRO A 553 13.73 11.74 1.66
CA PRO A 553 12.31 11.74 1.34
C PRO A 553 11.95 12.90 0.41
N GLU A 554 11.28 12.58 -0.68
CA GLU A 554 10.73 13.55 -1.61
C GLU A 554 9.31 13.91 -1.17
N ASP A 555 8.96 15.20 -1.27
CA ASP A 555 7.61 15.72 -1.08
C ASP A 555 6.91 15.30 0.23
N LEU A 556 7.11 16.11 1.28
CA LEU A 556 6.45 15.94 2.57
C LEU A 556 5.13 16.73 2.69
N ALA A 557 4.52 17.12 1.57
CA ALA A 557 3.22 17.76 1.59
C ALA A 557 2.13 16.82 2.12
N ALA A 558 1.04 17.44 2.61
CA ALA A 558 -0.15 16.73 3.03
C ALA A 558 -0.76 15.98 1.84
N ARG A 559 -1.08 14.70 2.01
CA ARG A 559 -1.49 13.80 0.92
C ARG A 559 -2.80 13.08 1.25
N GLY A 560 -3.56 12.73 0.22
CA GLY A 560 -4.80 11.95 0.34
C GLY A 560 -4.88 10.87 -0.75
N PRO A 561 -5.81 9.91 -0.64
CA PRO A 561 -5.91 8.79 -1.58
C PRO A 561 -6.30 9.22 -3.01
N SER A 562 -6.92 10.40 -3.13
CA SER A 562 -7.46 10.97 -4.39
C SER A 562 -6.70 12.22 -4.89
N LEU A 563 -5.62 12.63 -4.22
CA LEU A 563 -4.77 13.74 -4.68
C LEU A 563 -3.63 13.17 -5.54
N PRO A 564 -3.27 13.83 -6.67
CA PRO A 564 -2.19 13.39 -7.55
C PRO A 564 -0.81 13.33 -6.88
#